data_AF-A0A1A0IRW6-F1
#
_entry.id   AF-A0A1A0IRW6-F1
#
_cell.length_a   1.000
_cell.length_b   1.000
_cell.length_c   1.000
_cell.angle_alpha   90.00
_cell.angle_beta   90.00
_cell.angle_gamma   90.00
#
_symmetry.space_group_name_H-M   'P 1'
#
loop_
_entity.id
_entity.type
_entity.pdbx_description
1 polymer ?
#
loop_
_entity_poly.entity_id
_entity_poly.type
_entity_poly.pdbx_seq_one_letter_code
_entity_poly.pdbx_strand_id
1 'polypeptide(L)'
;MVPATRKLRVGIDTETLPDLPEGYLLPLLQRDEISAELITTREREVPRPWMDALGADALVHSLDFTSVDDAGRFADSVEFWVDSKGPECESSAAVHFFDLYQHLDAANRPGGAQPLPIELLHRAAAHAAAARVVGLDAIITASPTAGRSDVADNDVVTSVTPGEAVALLGHYLRVTANPVIAIRQGNVVGGTWQETTTTGSVTALYREGVLSGMTFFDCLEPIAAKEGAPRVVSMCHAVQVRLIRATKAFDTLLAALSNPLKGNRGQDVIETAAEAFDRELLYLSAVYDILGRGFCVLKDLTAAKPAQQSLDSELFVQKHLEPVYRAEALVEVKRLQKYAWVCKQLRNHIHDGVLAIGPSLGRVYGSDQNLAINLDQVPKMDTESSGLSQEHYDALGVWRGQPHVLGPTVTVADLPTAGFTLLRAGLEYVEVFAKLLLTSKPSGLPNASSLFGCVEIPEGFGPLPTPPTAAYHRALFGWHPEVPNAF
;
A
#
# COMPACT_ATOMS: atom_id res chain seq x y z
N MET A 1 -21.37 -14.75 13.96
CA MET A 1 -22.07 -14.62 12.67
C MET A 1 -21.46 -13.40 12.00
N VAL A 2 -20.56 -13.62 11.03
CA VAL A 2 -19.94 -12.52 10.27
C VAL A 2 -21.01 -12.00 9.31
N PRO A 3 -21.23 -10.67 9.18
CA PRO A 3 -22.12 -10.14 8.16
C PRO A 3 -21.74 -10.72 6.79
N ALA A 4 -22.72 -11.09 5.96
CA ALA A 4 -22.44 -11.54 4.61
C ALA A 4 -21.74 -10.40 3.85
N THR A 5 -20.43 -10.54 3.64
CA THR A 5 -19.61 -9.62 2.88
C THR A 5 -19.64 -10.07 1.42
N ARG A 6 -19.75 -9.10 0.50
CA ARG A 6 -19.67 -9.38 -0.94
C ARG A 6 -18.31 -10.02 -1.22
N LYS A 7 -18.28 -11.08 -2.04
CA LYS A 7 -17.02 -11.67 -2.52
C LYS A 7 -16.21 -10.65 -3.29
N LEU A 8 -14.90 -10.62 -3.08
CA LEU A 8 -14.00 -9.83 -3.92
C LEU A 8 -13.86 -10.53 -5.28
N ARG A 9 -14.18 -9.83 -6.37
CA ARG A 9 -14.11 -10.39 -7.73
C ARG A 9 -12.84 -9.92 -8.42
N VAL A 10 -11.97 -10.84 -8.81
CA VAL A 10 -10.69 -10.52 -9.46
C VAL A 10 -10.60 -11.23 -10.81
N GLY A 11 -10.22 -10.50 -11.85
CA GLY A 11 -10.00 -11.06 -13.17
C GLY A 11 -8.54 -11.41 -13.39
N ILE A 12 -8.25 -12.61 -13.87
CA ILE A 12 -6.89 -13.05 -14.21
C ILE A 12 -6.70 -12.91 -15.71
N ASP A 13 -5.77 -12.05 -16.11
CA ASP A 13 -5.37 -11.89 -17.50
C ASP A 13 -4.51 -13.09 -17.94
N THR A 14 -5.16 -14.11 -18.49
CA THR A 14 -4.54 -15.39 -18.84
C THR A 14 -3.55 -15.30 -20.00
N GLU A 15 -3.55 -14.21 -20.76
CA GLU A 15 -2.59 -14.02 -21.85
C GLU A 15 -1.23 -13.56 -21.37
N THR A 16 -1.22 -12.75 -20.32
CA THR A 16 0.04 -12.32 -19.66
C THR A 16 0.47 -13.29 -18.57
N LEU A 17 -0.48 -14.10 -18.06
CA LEU A 17 -0.26 -15.14 -17.07
C LEU A 17 -0.71 -16.51 -17.62
N PRO A 18 0.01 -17.08 -18.61
CA PRO A 18 -0.36 -18.38 -19.17
C PRO A 18 -0.18 -19.54 -18.17
N ASP A 19 0.77 -19.38 -17.24
CA ASP A 19 1.09 -20.34 -16.19
C ASP A 19 0.64 -19.85 -14.82
N LEU A 20 0.47 -20.79 -13.87
CA LEU A 20 0.13 -20.47 -12.49
C LEU A 20 1.32 -19.75 -11.82
N PRO A 21 1.12 -18.57 -11.21
CA PRO A 21 2.18 -17.86 -10.53
C PRO A 21 2.63 -18.64 -9.29
N GLU A 22 3.95 -18.70 -9.08
CA GLU A 22 4.52 -19.27 -7.87
C GLU A 22 4.20 -18.40 -6.63
N GLY A 23 4.30 -19.02 -5.44
CA GLY A 23 4.19 -18.31 -4.18
C GLY A 23 2.78 -18.34 -3.58
N TYR A 24 2.32 -17.19 -3.08
CA TYR A 24 1.17 -17.11 -2.16
C TYR A 24 -0.18 -16.90 -2.84
N LEU A 25 -0.19 -16.53 -4.12
CA LEU A 25 -1.40 -16.03 -4.77
C LEU A 25 -2.46 -17.12 -4.98
N LEU A 26 -2.09 -18.25 -5.58
CA LEU A 26 -3.05 -19.29 -5.93
C LEU A 26 -3.87 -19.81 -4.73
N PRO A 27 -3.26 -20.15 -3.57
CA PRO A 27 -4.03 -20.54 -2.39
C PRO A 27 -5.01 -19.47 -1.88
N LEU A 28 -4.74 -18.18 -2.13
CA LEU A 28 -5.64 -17.09 -1.77
C LEU A 28 -6.79 -16.94 -2.76
N LEU A 29 -6.57 -17.20 -4.05
CA LEU A 29 -7.60 -17.17 -5.09
C LEU A 29 -8.64 -18.30 -4.95
N GLN A 30 -8.22 -19.45 -4.40
CA GLN A 30 -9.09 -20.62 -4.20
C GLN A 30 -10.03 -20.51 -2.99
N ARG A 31 -10.09 -19.34 -2.35
CA ARG A 31 -10.90 -19.13 -1.15
C ARG A 31 -12.35 -18.78 -1.49
N ASP A 32 -13.27 -19.23 -0.67
CA ASP A 32 -14.71 -18.98 -0.87
C ASP A 32 -15.08 -17.49 -0.88
N GLU A 33 -14.33 -16.65 -0.16
CA GLU A 33 -14.59 -15.20 -0.10
C GLU A 33 -14.09 -14.45 -1.35
N ILE A 34 -13.34 -15.13 -2.22
CA ILE A 34 -12.78 -14.59 -3.45
C ILE A 34 -13.48 -15.25 -4.65
N SER A 35 -13.83 -14.45 -5.66
CA SER A 35 -14.31 -14.92 -6.95
C SER A 35 -13.19 -14.65 -7.95
N ALA A 36 -12.36 -15.66 -8.20
CA ALA A 36 -11.33 -15.60 -9.22
C ALA A 36 -11.94 -15.97 -10.58
N GLU A 37 -11.88 -15.03 -11.52
CA GLU A 37 -12.53 -15.11 -12.83
C GLU A 37 -11.44 -14.97 -13.90
N LEU A 38 -11.60 -15.59 -15.07
CA LEU A 38 -10.57 -15.63 -16.10
C LEU A 38 -10.89 -14.63 -17.21
N ILE A 39 -9.90 -13.86 -17.65
CA ILE A 39 -9.99 -12.93 -18.78
C ILE A 39 -9.12 -13.47 -19.93
N THR A 40 -9.69 -13.51 -21.13
CA THR A 40 -9.02 -13.93 -22.37
C THR A 40 -9.58 -13.17 -23.56
N THR A 41 -8.90 -13.18 -24.70
CA THR A 41 -9.48 -12.82 -26.00
C THR A 41 -10.27 -13.98 -26.59
N ARG A 42 -11.33 -13.68 -27.38
CA ARG A 42 -12.31 -14.65 -27.91
C ARG A 42 -11.67 -15.75 -28.78
N GLU A 43 -10.54 -15.45 -29.43
CA GLU A 43 -9.83 -16.41 -30.29
C GLU A 43 -8.87 -17.34 -29.53
N ARG A 44 -8.66 -17.09 -28.22
CA ARG A 44 -7.71 -17.85 -27.41
C ARG A 44 -8.39 -18.83 -26.48
N GLU A 45 -7.82 -20.03 -26.41
CA GLU A 45 -8.21 -21.01 -25.41
C GLU A 45 -7.65 -20.61 -24.05
N VAL A 46 -8.47 -20.79 -23.01
CA VAL A 46 -8.04 -20.62 -21.62
C VAL A 46 -6.97 -21.67 -21.28
N PRO A 47 -5.85 -21.28 -20.67
CA PRO A 47 -4.82 -22.24 -20.26
C PRO A 47 -5.37 -23.30 -19.30
N ARG A 48 -5.10 -24.57 -19.59
CA ARG A 48 -5.52 -25.71 -18.74
C ARG A 48 -5.10 -25.59 -17.27
N PRO A 49 -3.88 -25.12 -16.93
CA PRO A 49 -3.49 -24.97 -15.53
C PRO A 49 -4.44 -24.10 -14.71
N TRP A 50 -5.00 -23.04 -15.31
CA TRP A 50 -5.97 -22.17 -14.64
C TRP A 50 -7.33 -22.85 -14.45
N MET A 51 -7.81 -23.57 -15.47
CA MET A 51 -9.04 -24.35 -15.39
C MET A 51 -8.95 -25.48 -14.35
N ASP A 52 -7.80 -26.16 -14.28
CA ASP A 52 -7.56 -27.22 -13.29
C ASP A 52 -7.49 -26.65 -11.86
N ALA A 53 -6.92 -25.44 -11.70
CA ALA A 53 -6.70 -24.83 -10.40
C ALA A 53 -7.93 -24.12 -9.82
N LEU A 54 -8.74 -23.45 -10.65
CA LEU A 54 -9.98 -22.78 -10.23
C LEU A 54 -11.23 -23.66 -10.38
N GLY A 55 -11.11 -24.77 -11.10
CA GLY A 55 -12.20 -25.69 -11.42
C GLY A 55 -12.81 -25.44 -12.80
N ALA A 56 -13.42 -26.48 -13.36
CA ALA A 56 -14.08 -26.44 -14.68
C ALA A 56 -15.23 -25.42 -14.77
N ASP A 57 -15.73 -24.99 -13.61
CA ASP A 57 -16.84 -24.07 -13.43
C ASP A 57 -16.42 -22.59 -13.32
N ALA A 58 -15.12 -22.29 -13.45
CA ALA A 58 -14.61 -20.92 -13.39
C ALA A 58 -15.27 -20.04 -14.47
N LEU A 59 -15.69 -18.82 -14.07
CA LEU A 59 -16.29 -17.86 -14.99
C LEU A 59 -15.20 -17.30 -15.93
N VAL A 60 -15.44 -17.38 -17.24
CA VAL A 60 -14.54 -16.90 -18.28
C VAL A 60 -15.15 -15.71 -19.00
N HIS A 61 -14.41 -14.61 -19.06
CA HIS A 61 -14.71 -13.40 -19.83
C HIS A 61 -13.84 -13.36 -21.09
N SER A 62 -14.49 -13.47 -22.25
CA SER A 62 -13.86 -13.45 -23.56
C SER A 62 -14.11 -12.11 -24.24
N LEU A 63 -13.05 -11.33 -24.44
CA LEU A 63 -13.10 -10.04 -25.14
C LEU A 63 -12.92 -10.27 -26.64
N ASP A 64 -13.73 -9.64 -27.48
CA ASP A 64 -13.53 -9.66 -28.94
C ASP A 64 -12.74 -8.46 -29.47
N PHE A 65 -12.03 -7.78 -28.57
CA PHE A 65 -11.09 -6.71 -28.90
C PHE A 65 -9.74 -7.28 -29.34
N THR A 66 -9.28 -6.88 -30.52
CA THR A 66 -7.93 -7.21 -31.03
C THR A 66 -7.07 -5.96 -31.18
N SER A 67 -7.60 -4.93 -31.83
CA SER A 67 -6.94 -3.65 -32.04
C SER A 67 -7.98 -2.54 -32.16
N VAL A 68 -7.54 -1.28 -32.06
CA VAL A 68 -8.41 -0.11 -32.29
C VAL A 68 -8.85 0.01 -33.74
N ASP A 69 -8.01 -0.46 -34.69
CA ASP A 69 -8.30 -0.39 -36.12
C ASP A 69 -9.35 -1.42 -36.56
N ASP A 70 -9.39 -2.57 -35.88
CA ASP A 70 -10.32 -3.67 -36.19
C ASP A 70 -11.64 -3.57 -35.40
N ALA A 71 -11.67 -2.77 -34.33
CA ALA A 71 -12.83 -2.63 -33.45
C ALA A 71 -13.93 -1.74 -34.04
N GLY A 72 -15.15 -1.91 -33.52
CA GLY A 72 -16.29 -1.07 -33.84
C GLY A 72 -16.12 0.35 -33.28
N ARG A 73 -17.03 1.25 -33.68
CA ARG A 73 -17.09 2.61 -33.15
C ARG A 73 -18.51 2.96 -32.71
N PHE A 74 -18.62 3.55 -31.53
CA PHE A 74 -19.83 4.20 -31.05
C PHE A 74 -19.53 5.67 -30.78
N ALA A 75 -19.97 6.54 -31.69
CA ALA A 75 -19.49 7.93 -31.75
C ALA A 75 -17.94 7.99 -31.76
N ASP A 76 -17.34 8.73 -30.83
CA ASP A 76 -15.88 8.86 -30.72
C ASP A 76 -15.22 7.74 -29.90
N SER A 77 -16.00 6.79 -29.37
CA SER A 77 -15.48 5.66 -28.58
C SER A 77 -15.25 4.42 -29.43
N VAL A 78 -14.24 3.64 -29.06
CA VAL A 78 -14.06 2.27 -29.52
C VAL A 78 -15.15 1.40 -28.89
N GLU A 79 -15.78 0.54 -29.69
CA GLU A 79 -16.82 -0.40 -29.25
C GLU A 79 -16.39 -1.84 -29.55
N PHE A 80 -16.56 -2.72 -28.56
CA PHE A 80 -16.35 -4.16 -28.68
C PHE A 80 -17.27 -4.89 -27.67
N TRP A 81 -17.28 -6.22 -27.67
CA TRP A 81 -18.08 -7.07 -26.80
C TRP A 81 -17.23 -7.90 -25.84
N VAL A 82 -17.80 -8.13 -24.66
CA VAL A 82 -17.32 -9.15 -23.71
C VAL A 82 -18.39 -10.21 -23.52
N ASP A 83 -18.02 -11.46 -23.74
CA ASP A 83 -18.86 -12.63 -23.47
C ASP A 83 -18.41 -13.28 -22.16
N SER A 84 -19.34 -13.47 -21.24
CA SER A 84 -19.10 -14.13 -19.95
C SER A 84 -19.76 -15.50 -19.95
N LYS A 85 -18.99 -16.55 -19.65
CA LYS A 85 -19.46 -17.93 -19.67
C LYS A 85 -19.02 -18.70 -18.43
N GLY A 86 -19.98 -19.26 -17.72
CA GLY A 86 -19.84 -20.13 -16.56
C GLY A 86 -21.18 -20.84 -16.26
N PRO A 87 -21.24 -21.74 -15.27
CA PRO A 87 -22.44 -22.57 -15.04
C PRO A 87 -23.72 -21.78 -14.74
N GLU A 88 -23.59 -20.65 -14.06
CA GLU A 88 -24.71 -19.79 -13.64
C GLU A 88 -24.77 -18.46 -14.41
N CYS A 89 -23.85 -18.23 -15.36
CA CYS A 89 -23.70 -16.96 -16.06
C CYS A 89 -23.37 -17.19 -17.53
N GLU A 90 -24.30 -16.84 -18.41
CA GLU A 90 -24.08 -16.70 -19.85
C GLU A 90 -24.62 -15.33 -20.25
N SER A 91 -23.71 -14.40 -20.57
CA SER A 91 -24.10 -13.04 -20.91
C SER A 91 -23.11 -12.40 -21.87
N SER A 92 -23.60 -11.46 -22.68
CA SER A 92 -22.79 -10.64 -23.58
C SER A 92 -23.10 -9.17 -23.30
N ALA A 93 -22.07 -8.33 -23.26
CA ALA A 93 -22.22 -6.90 -23.05
C ALA A 93 -21.34 -6.10 -23.99
N ALA A 94 -21.87 -4.99 -24.51
CA ALA A 94 -21.09 -4.01 -25.25
C ALA A 94 -20.22 -3.21 -24.28
N VAL A 95 -19.00 -2.93 -24.70
CA VAL A 95 -17.95 -2.26 -23.94
C VAL A 95 -17.41 -1.11 -24.76
N HIS A 96 -17.10 0.01 -24.09
CA HIS A 96 -16.60 1.20 -24.74
C HIS A 96 -15.42 1.82 -24.00
N PHE A 97 -14.46 2.38 -24.75
CA PHE A 97 -13.44 3.29 -24.22
C PHE A 97 -13.05 4.35 -25.26
N PHE A 98 -12.44 5.44 -24.81
CA PHE A 98 -11.93 6.49 -25.70
C PHE A 98 -10.43 6.31 -25.92
N ASP A 99 -10.03 5.88 -27.11
CA ASP A 99 -8.63 5.65 -27.52
C ASP A 99 -7.76 6.91 -27.45
N LEU A 100 -8.38 8.10 -27.53
CA LEU A 100 -7.70 9.37 -27.32
C LEU A 100 -6.98 9.44 -25.96
N TYR A 101 -7.52 8.83 -24.90
CA TYR A 101 -6.90 8.87 -23.58
C TYR A 101 -5.56 8.16 -23.54
N GLN A 102 -5.40 7.05 -24.25
CA GLN A 102 -4.14 6.32 -24.35
C GLN A 102 -3.07 7.14 -25.10
N HIS A 103 -3.46 7.91 -26.12
CA HIS A 103 -2.56 8.85 -26.77
C HIS A 103 -2.13 9.99 -25.83
N LEU A 104 -3.05 10.48 -24.99
CA LEU A 104 -2.75 11.51 -24.00
C LEU A 104 -1.84 10.99 -22.88
N ASP A 105 -2.01 9.74 -22.43
CA ASP A 105 -1.09 9.10 -21.49
C ASP A 105 0.32 8.99 -22.09
N ALA A 106 0.44 8.50 -23.33
CA ALA A 106 1.72 8.41 -24.01
C ALA A 106 2.42 9.78 -24.13
N ALA A 107 1.64 10.86 -24.34
CA ALA A 107 2.15 12.23 -24.45
C ALA A 107 2.49 12.87 -23.09
N ASN A 108 1.78 12.51 -22.01
CA ASN A 108 1.94 13.09 -20.67
C ASN A 108 2.74 12.21 -19.70
N ARG A 109 3.43 11.19 -20.22
CA ARG A 109 4.30 10.29 -19.44
C ARG A 109 5.28 11.07 -18.53
N PRO A 110 5.42 10.70 -17.24
CA PRO A 110 6.40 11.27 -16.34
C PRO A 110 7.84 11.14 -16.86
N GLY A 111 8.69 12.10 -16.49
CA GLY A 111 10.12 12.05 -16.79
C GLY A 111 10.76 10.80 -16.18
N GLY A 112 11.44 9.99 -16.98
CA GLY A 112 12.13 8.77 -16.54
C GLY A 112 11.32 7.48 -16.60
N ALA A 113 9.99 7.54 -16.80
CA ALA A 113 9.18 6.34 -16.99
C ALA A 113 9.49 5.67 -18.34
N GLN A 114 9.50 4.33 -18.40
CA GLN A 114 9.73 3.61 -19.65
C GLN A 114 8.56 3.82 -20.63
N PRO A 115 8.83 4.08 -21.92
CA PRO A 115 7.77 4.30 -22.89
C PRO A 115 7.01 2.99 -23.12
N LEU A 116 5.69 3.09 -23.26
CA LEU A 116 4.83 1.96 -23.60
C LEU A 116 4.40 2.06 -25.07
N PRO A 117 4.42 0.95 -25.83
CA PRO A 117 3.69 0.83 -27.09
C PRO A 117 2.23 1.22 -26.93
N ILE A 118 1.68 1.93 -27.92
CA ILE A 118 0.30 2.40 -27.87
C ILE A 118 -0.70 1.22 -27.86
N GLU A 119 -0.34 0.11 -28.49
CA GLU A 119 -1.13 -1.11 -28.52
C GLU A 119 -1.29 -1.74 -27.13
N LEU A 120 -0.27 -1.63 -26.27
CA LEU A 120 -0.36 -2.07 -24.88
C LEU A 120 -1.28 -1.17 -24.05
N LEU A 121 -1.26 0.13 -24.31
CA LEU A 121 -2.18 1.08 -23.68
C LEU A 121 -3.63 0.81 -24.11
N HIS A 122 -3.87 0.60 -25.41
CA HIS A 122 -5.21 0.23 -25.91
C HIS A 122 -5.71 -1.09 -25.32
N ARG A 123 -4.82 -2.08 -25.19
CA ARG A 123 -5.17 -3.36 -24.55
C ARG A 123 -5.55 -3.15 -23.08
N ALA A 124 -4.78 -2.36 -22.33
CA ALA A 124 -5.11 -2.04 -20.93
C ALA A 124 -6.48 -1.36 -20.82
N ALA A 125 -6.78 -0.43 -21.72
CA ALA A 125 -8.08 0.24 -21.80
C ALA A 125 -9.24 -0.72 -22.05
N ALA A 126 -9.09 -1.61 -23.03
CA ALA A 126 -10.08 -2.64 -23.31
C ALA A 126 -10.31 -3.56 -22.10
N HIS A 127 -9.23 -3.99 -21.43
CA HIS A 127 -9.34 -4.84 -20.24
C HIS A 127 -10.03 -4.13 -19.07
N ALA A 128 -9.64 -2.89 -18.75
CA ALA A 128 -10.25 -2.12 -17.68
C ALA A 128 -11.73 -1.80 -17.95
N ALA A 129 -12.07 -1.44 -19.20
CA ALA A 129 -13.45 -1.18 -19.60
C ALA A 129 -14.30 -2.46 -19.52
N ALA A 130 -13.80 -3.60 -20.01
CA ALA A 130 -14.51 -4.88 -19.94
C ALA A 130 -14.70 -5.31 -18.47
N ALA A 131 -13.65 -5.24 -17.65
CA ALA A 131 -13.68 -5.57 -16.24
C ALA A 131 -14.72 -4.74 -15.48
N ARG A 132 -14.80 -3.43 -15.76
CA ARG A 132 -15.83 -2.56 -15.19
C ARG A 132 -17.24 -2.99 -15.58
N VAL A 133 -17.46 -3.34 -16.85
CA VAL A 133 -18.77 -3.78 -17.36
C VAL A 133 -19.21 -5.09 -16.70
N VAL A 134 -18.29 -6.06 -16.55
CA VAL A 134 -18.60 -7.35 -15.91
C VAL A 134 -18.56 -7.28 -14.38
N GLY A 135 -18.17 -6.15 -13.80
CA GLY A 135 -18.18 -5.88 -12.36
C GLY A 135 -17.06 -6.55 -11.56
N LEU A 136 -15.88 -6.66 -12.16
CA LEU A 136 -14.65 -7.05 -11.47
C LEU A 136 -14.12 -5.88 -10.62
N ASP A 137 -13.52 -6.21 -9.48
CA ASP A 137 -12.95 -5.24 -8.55
C ASP A 137 -11.47 -4.94 -8.86
N ALA A 138 -10.73 -5.89 -9.45
CA ALA A 138 -9.35 -5.71 -9.90
C ALA A 138 -8.98 -6.69 -11.03
N ILE A 139 -7.91 -6.38 -11.75
CA ILE A 139 -7.30 -7.26 -12.76
C ILE A 139 -5.90 -7.68 -12.29
N ILE A 140 -5.60 -8.98 -12.32
CA ILE A 140 -4.28 -9.54 -12.06
C ILE A 140 -3.63 -9.82 -13.41
N THR A 141 -2.50 -9.16 -13.69
CA THR A 141 -1.83 -9.22 -15.00
C THR A 141 -0.31 -9.06 -14.85
N ALA A 142 0.47 -9.67 -15.74
CA ALA A 142 1.89 -9.41 -15.88
C ALA A 142 2.20 -8.34 -16.95
N SER A 143 1.17 -7.66 -17.48
CA SER A 143 1.35 -6.54 -18.40
C SER A 143 2.20 -5.44 -17.77
N PRO A 144 3.12 -4.80 -18.52
CA PRO A 144 3.92 -3.67 -18.02
C PRO A 144 3.07 -2.41 -17.75
N THR A 145 1.76 -2.46 -17.95
CA THR A 145 0.78 -1.41 -17.60
C THR A 145 0.26 -1.52 -16.16
N ALA A 146 0.44 -2.67 -15.50
CA ALA A 146 -0.02 -2.88 -14.12
C ALA A 146 0.62 -1.90 -13.14
N GLY A 147 -0.18 -1.37 -12.20
CA GLY A 147 0.29 -0.49 -11.13
C GLY A 147 0.86 0.87 -11.59
N ARG A 148 0.88 1.15 -12.89
CA ARG A 148 1.48 2.37 -13.44
C ARG A 148 0.61 3.58 -13.22
N SER A 149 1.19 4.58 -12.56
CA SER A 149 0.55 5.87 -12.28
C SER A 149 0.41 6.75 -13.51
N ASP A 150 0.96 6.38 -14.67
CA ASP A 150 0.86 7.07 -15.97
C ASP A 150 -0.03 6.34 -16.99
N VAL A 151 -0.78 5.32 -16.55
CA VAL A 151 -1.80 4.62 -17.35
C VAL A 151 -3.17 4.89 -16.72
N ALA A 152 -4.00 5.70 -17.36
CA ALA A 152 -5.29 6.15 -16.83
C ALA A 152 -6.31 5.02 -16.64
N ASP A 153 -6.17 3.91 -17.34
CA ASP A 153 -7.06 2.75 -17.21
C ASP A 153 -7.00 2.12 -15.81
N ASN A 154 -5.88 2.32 -15.08
CA ASN A 154 -5.76 1.92 -13.67
C ASN A 154 -6.65 2.75 -12.72
N ASP A 155 -7.15 3.92 -13.16
CA ASP A 155 -8.14 4.71 -12.43
C ASP A 155 -9.56 4.11 -12.58
N VAL A 156 -9.80 3.30 -13.63
CA VAL A 156 -11.12 2.70 -13.93
C VAL A 156 -11.30 1.37 -13.19
N VAL A 157 -10.35 0.46 -13.36
CA VAL A 157 -10.22 -0.79 -12.61
C VAL A 157 -8.74 -1.03 -12.37
N THR A 158 -8.35 -1.16 -11.11
CA THR A 158 -6.94 -1.32 -10.75
C THR A 158 -6.39 -2.62 -11.33
N SER A 159 -5.33 -2.50 -12.12
CA SER A 159 -4.54 -3.65 -12.59
C SER A 159 -3.31 -3.82 -11.71
N VAL A 160 -3.11 -5.02 -11.19
CA VAL A 160 -2.04 -5.37 -10.25
C VAL A 160 -1.24 -6.56 -10.75
N THR A 161 0.04 -6.58 -10.40
CA THR A 161 0.89 -7.76 -10.59
C THR A 161 0.48 -8.89 -9.63
N PRO A 162 0.90 -10.15 -9.88
CA PRO A 162 0.62 -11.26 -8.96
C PRO A 162 1.10 -11.01 -7.52
N GLY A 163 2.23 -10.31 -7.34
CA GLY A 163 2.75 -9.96 -6.02
C GLY A 163 1.88 -8.92 -5.30
N GLU A 164 1.44 -7.88 -6.01
CA GLU A 164 0.54 -6.85 -5.48
C GLU A 164 -0.86 -7.40 -5.20
N ALA A 165 -1.32 -8.38 -5.99
CA ALA A 165 -2.59 -9.07 -5.74
C ALA A 165 -2.61 -9.74 -4.35
N VAL A 166 -1.48 -10.28 -3.87
CA VAL A 166 -1.42 -10.85 -2.50
C VAL A 166 -1.71 -9.78 -1.43
N ALA A 167 -1.21 -8.55 -1.62
CA ALA A 167 -1.47 -7.45 -0.71
C ALA A 167 -2.93 -6.97 -0.79
N LEU A 168 -3.51 -6.93 -1.99
CA LEU A 168 -4.94 -6.62 -2.21
C LEU A 168 -5.84 -7.63 -1.51
N LEU A 169 -5.59 -8.92 -1.69
CA LEU A 169 -6.33 -10.00 -1.02
C LEU A 169 -6.13 -9.94 0.49
N GLY A 170 -4.92 -9.65 0.96
CA GLY A 170 -4.62 -9.45 2.38
C GLY A 170 -5.38 -8.27 2.99
N HIS A 171 -5.47 -7.14 2.28
CA HIS A 171 -6.30 -6.00 2.66
C HIS A 171 -7.77 -6.41 2.80
N TYR A 172 -8.32 -7.11 1.80
CA TYR A 172 -9.70 -7.62 1.84
C TYR A 172 -9.97 -8.49 3.07
N LEU A 173 -9.06 -9.42 3.41
CA LEU A 173 -9.18 -10.25 4.62
C LEU A 173 -9.19 -9.41 5.91
N ARG A 174 -8.39 -8.35 5.99
CA ARG A 174 -8.33 -7.48 7.18
C ARG A 174 -9.59 -6.64 7.35
N VAL A 175 -10.14 -6.09 6.28
CA VAL A 175 -11.34 -5.24 6.34
C VAL A 175 -12.62 -6.05 6.53
N THR A 176 -12.65 -7.30 6.06
CA THR A 176 -13.75 -8.24 6.33
C THR A 176 -13.63 -8.98 7.66
N ALA A 177 -12.63 -8.61 8.48
CA ALA A 177 -12.35 -9.17 9.79
C ALA A 177 -12.09 -10.70 9.79
N ASN A 178 -11.44 -11.21 8.76
CA ASN A 178 -11.09 -12.62 8.60
C ASN A 178 -9.67 -12.93 9.11
N PRO A 179 -9.50 -13.70 10.22
CA PRO A 179 -8.18 -14.04 10.75
C PRO A 179 -7.54 -15.25 10.06
N VAL A 180 -8.25 -15.91 9.14
CA VAL A 180 -7.74 -17.08 8.41
C VAL A 180 -6.86 -16.59 7.27
N ILE A 181 -5.55 -16.83 7.39
CA ILE A 181 -4.56 -16.33 6.44
C ILE A 181 -4.20 -17.33 5.36
N ALA A 182 -4.35 -18.63 5.57
CA ALA A 182 -4.12 -19.62 4.53
C ALA A 182 -5.05 -20.82 4.68
N ILE A 183 -5.48 -21.37 3.55
CA ILE A 183 -6.21 -22.62 3.47
C ILE A 183 -5.44 -23.49 2.48
N ARG A 184 -5.03 -24.68 2.91
CA ARG A 184 -4.42 -25.69 2.06
C ARG A 184 -5.36 -26.86 1.97
N GLN A 185 -5.60 -27.34 0.76
CA GLN A 185 -6.47 -28.47 0.51
C GLN A 185 -5.73 -29.50 -0.33
N GLY A 186 -6.09 -30.77 -0.16
CA GLY A 186 -5.56 -31.82 -1.01
C GLY A 186 -6.35 -33.11 -0.90
N ASN A 187 -6.01 -34.04 -1.77
CA ASN A 187 -6.64 -35.36 -1.81
C ASN A 187 -5.84 -36.35 -0.96
N VAL A 188 -6.54 -37.16 -0.18
CA VAL A 188 -6.00 -38.32 0.55
C VAL A 188 -6.81 -39.56 0.18
N VAL A 189 -6.25 -40.75 0.40
CA VAL A 189 -6.96 -42.01 0.12
C VAL A 189 -8.23 -42.05 0.97
N GLY A 190 -9.41 -41.97 0.32
CA GLY A 190 -10.71 -41.99 0.98
C GLY A 190 -11.34 -40.63 1.32
N GLY A 191 -10.75 -39.50 0.91
CA GLY A 191 -11.37 -38.18 1.12
C GLY A 191 -10.49 -36.99 0.73
N THR A 192 -10.90 -35.81 1.18
CA THR A 192 -10.11 -34.56 1.08
C THR A 192 -9.60 -34.17 2.46
N TRP A 193 -8.44 -33.53 2.52
CA TRP A 193 -7.95 -32.86 3.73
C TRP A 193 -7.93 -31.35 3.52
N GLN A 194 -8.09 -30.62 4.62
CA GLN A 194 -7.99 -29.17 4.66
C GLN A 194 -7.20 -28.75 5.90
N GLU A 195 -6.16 -27.96 5.71
CA GLU A 195 -5.41 -27.31 6.78
C GLU A 195 -5.66 -25.81 6.72
N THR A 196 -6.03 -25.23 7.86
CA THR A 196 -6.34 -23.82 7.98
C THR A 196 -5.31 -23.14 8.88
N THR A 197 -4.55 -22.19 8.33
CA THR A 197 -3.65 -21.33 9.11
C THR A 197 -4.39 -20.07 9.52
N THR A 198 -4.40 -19.78 10.83
CA THR A 198 -5.10 -18.63 11.42
C THR A 198 -4.22 -17.90 12.41
N THR A 199 -4.36 -16.59 12.50
CA THR A 199 -3.76 -15.77 13.57
C THR A 199 -4.61 -15.74 14.83
N GLY A 200 -5.76 -16.43 14.84
CA GLY A 200 -6.72 -16.47 15.95
C GLY A 200 -7.57 -15.19 16.10
N SER A 201 -7.02 -14.03 15.75
CA SER A 201 -7.77 -12.77 15.67
C SER A 201 -7.17 -11.83 14.62
N VAL A 202 -8.00 -10.89 14.12
CA VAL A 202 -7.56 -9.84 13.20
C VAL A 202 -6.56 -8.90 13.89
N THR A 203 -6.72 -8.63 15.18
CA THR A 203 -5.72 -7.85 15.94
C THR A 203 -4.36 -8.53 15.96
N ALA A 204 -4.32 -9.86 16.11
CA ALA A 204 -3.08 -10.62 15.96
C ALA A 204 -2.55 -10.56 14.53
N LEU A 205 -3.41 -10.60 13.50
CA LEU A 205 -3.00 -10.42 12.10
C LEU A 205 -2.29 -9.07 11.87
N TYR A 206 -2.85 -7.97 12.38
CA TYR A 206 -2.18 -6.66 12.34
C TYR A 206 -0.86 -6.65 13.12
N ARG A 207 -0.82 -7.32 14.28
CA ARG A 207 0.40 -7.41 15.08
C ARG A 207 1.53 -8.09 14.32
N GLU A 208 1.28 -9.29 13.80
CA GLU A 208 2.27 -10.06 13.04
C GLU A 208 2.63 -9.36 11.72
N GLY A 209 1.64 -8.75 11.05
CA GLY A 209 1.86 -7.92 9.85
C GLY A 209 2.81 -6.75 10.09
N VAL A 210 2.55 -5.94 11.11
CA VAL A 210 3.39 -4.78 11.46
C VAL A 210 4.79 -5.21 11.91
N LEU A 211 4.89 -6.18 12.82
CA LEU A 211 6.18 -6.65 13.32
C LEU A 211 7.01 -7.37 12.26
N SER A 212 6.37 -8.00 11.27
CA SER A 212 7.09 -8.74 10.23
C SER A 212 8.14 -7.88 9.54
N GLY A 213 7.92 -6.57 9.39
CA GLY A 213 8.85 -5.63 8.77
C GLY A 213 9.88 -4.97 9.71
N MET A 214 9.81 -5.21 11.02
CA MET A 214 10.59 -4.45 12.02
C MET A 214 11.37 -5.39 12.97
N THR A 215 12.41 -6.03 12.44
CA THR A 215 13.17 -7.07 13.15
C THR A 215 13.94 -6.54 14.38
N PHE A 216 14.64 -5.41 14.26
CA PHE A 216 15.34 -4.80 15.40
C PHE A 216 14.37 -4.29 16.45
N PHE A 217 13.24 -3.72 16.03
CA PHE A 217 12.21 -3.30 16.98
C PHE A 217 11.57 -4.49 17.72
N ASP A 218 11.29 -5.60 17.02
CA ASP A 218 10.75 -6.83 17.64
C ASP A 218 11.74 -7.42 18.65
N CYS A 219 13.05 -7.28 18.41
CA CYS A 219 14.09 -7.69 19.36
C CYS A 219 14.27 -6.72 20.54
N LEU A 220 13.93 -5.44 20.39
CA LEU A 220 14.18 -4.41 21.41
C LEU A 220 13.41 -4.70 22.71
N GLU A 221 12.16 -5.14 22.61
CA GLU A 221 11.31 -5.45 23.77
C GLU A 221 11.88 -6.60 24.65
N PRO A 222 12.17 -7.80 24.11
CA PRO A 222 12.73 -8.89 24.91
C PRO A 222 14.12 -8.57 25.46
N ILE A 223 14.96 -7.83 24.72
CA ILE A 223 16.26 -7.37 25.22
C ILE A 223 16.06 -6.40 26.41
N ALA A 224 15.15 -5.42 26.26
CA ALA A 224 14.81 -4.50 27.33
C ALA A 224 14.25 -5.18 28.58
N ALA A 225 13.44 -6.23 28.41
CA ALA A 225 12.94 -7.03 29.52
C ALA A 225 14.08 -7.74 30.27
N LYS A 226 15.03 -8.34 29.54
CA LYS A 226 16.20 -9.02 30.12
C LYS A 226 17.12 -8.06 30.88
N GLU A 227 17.30 -6.85 30.36
CA GLU A 227 18.09 -5.78 30.99
C GLU A 227 17.35 -5.07 32.14
N GLY A 228 16.12 -5.49 32.47
CA GLY A 228 15.35 -4.89 33.57
C GLY A 228 14.93 -3.44 33.28
N ALA A 229 14.62 -3.11 32.02
CA ALA A 229 14.21 -1.78 31.57
C ALA A 229 12.69 -1.69 31.30
N PRO A 230 11.81 -1.72 32.34
CA PRO A 230 10.35 -1.80 32.17
C PRO A 230 9.73 -0.60 31.46
N ARG A 231 10.39 0.58 31.55
CA ARG A 231 9.96 1.78 30.80
C ARG A 231 10.10 1.59 29.29
N VAL A 232 11.14 0.87 28.84
CA VAL A 232 11.40 0.59 27.42
C VAL A 232 10.44 -0.49 26.92
N VAL A 233 10.16 -1.52 27.73
CA VAL A 233 9.11 -2.50 27.42
C VAL A 233 7.75 -1.82 27.22
N SER A 234 7.37 -0.93 28.15
CA SER A 234 6.12 -0.16 28.05
C SER A 234 6.08 0.74 26.81
N MET A 235 7.23 1.32 26.45
CA MET A 235 7.40 2.14 25.25
C MET A 235 7.20 1.30 23.99
N CYS A 236 7.84 0.12 23.89
CA CYS A 236 7.71 -0.78 22.75
C CYS A 236 6.25 -1.21 22.55
N HIS A 237 5.59 -1.61 23.63
CA HIS A 237 4.17 -1.94 23.59
C HIS A 237 3.30 -0.76 23.11
N ALA A 238 3.56 0.46 23.61
CA ALA A 238 2.82 1.65 23.20
C ALA A 238 3.04 2.00 21.72
N VAL A 239 4.27 1.91 21.23
CA VAL A 239 4.61 2.11 19.81
C VAL A 239 3.91 1.07 18.94
N GLN A 240 4.01 -0.21 19.30
CA GLN A 240 3.36 -1.31 18.58
C GLN A 240 1.84 -1.10 18.46
N VAL A 241 1.17 -0.78 19.56
CA VAL A 241 -0.28 -0.52 19.56
C VAL A 241 -0.64 0.65 18.65
N ARG A 242 0.19 1.70 18.59
CA ARG A 242 -0.06 2.86 17.72
C ARG A 242 0.17 2.53 16.25
N LEU A 243 1.23 1.80 15.91
CA LEU A 243 1.48 1.35 14.54
C LEU A 243 0.36 0.44 14.03
N ILE A 244 -0.10 -0.53 14.84
CA ILE A 244 -1.27 -1.36 14.51
C ILE A 244 -2.52 -0.51 14.23
N ARG A 245 -2.74 0.54 15.03
CA ARG A 245 -3.88 1.44 14.84
C ARG A 245 -3.71 2.33 13.60
N ALA A 246 -2.50 2.77 13.29
CA ALA A 246 -2.21 3.49 12.05
C ALA A 246 -2.51 2.61 10.83
N THR A 247 -2.03 1.37 10.81
CA THR A 247 -2.32 0.42 9.72
C THR A 247 -3.82 0.12 9.58
N LYS A 248 -4.55 -0.01 10.69
CA LYS A 248 -6.03 -0.15 10.67
C LYS A 248 -6.73 1.07 10.10
N ALA A 249 -6.24 2.27 10.43
CA ALA A 249 -6.77 3.51 9.90
C ALA A 249 -6.51 3.60 8.39
N PHE A 250 -5.32 3.22 7.93
CA PHE A 250 -5.00 3.13 6.50
C PHE A 250 -5.86 2.09 5.76
N ASP A 251 -6.11 0.90 6.32
CA ASP A 251 -7.05 -0.06 5.72
C ASP A 251 -8.50 0.50 5.69
N THR A 252 -8.88 1.34 6.65
CA THR A 252 -10.19 2.01 6.63
C THR A 252 -10.26 3.07 5.54
N LEU A 253 -9.16 3.80 5.32
CA LEU A 253 -9.01 4.75 4.21
C LEU A 253 -9.19 4.02 2.87
N LEU A 254 -8.44 2.93 2.64
CA LEU A 254 -8.53 2.15 1.39
C LEU A 254 -9.94 1.56 1.18
N ALA A 255 -10.57 1.03 2.24
CA ALA A 255 -11.92 0.51 2.16
C ALA A 255 -12.99 1.59 1.88
N ALA A 256 -12.77 2.83 2.32
CA ALA A 256 -13.62 3.95 1.94
C ALA A 256 -13.47 4.24 0.44
N LEU A 257 -12.22 4.33 -0.03
CA LEU A 257 -11.86 4.64 -1.42
C LEU A 257 -12.28 3.56 -2.44
N SER A 258 -12.55 2.33 -2.00
CA SER A 258 -13.12 1.29 -2.88
C SER A 258 -14.59 1.55 -3.25
N ASN A 259 -15.21 2.62 -2.75
CA ASN A 259 -16.56 3.03 -3.09
C ASN A 259 -16.55 4.17 -4.13
N PRO A 260 -17.55 4.24 -5.04
CA PRO A 260 -17.60 5.29 -6.03
C PRO A 260 -17.73 6.70 -5.42
N LEU A 261 -16.92 7.66 -5.91
CA LEU A 261 -16.98 9.07 -5.52
C LEU A 261 -18.16 9.86 -6.13
N LYS A 262 -19.08 9.19 -6.84
CA LYS A 262 -20.15 9.82 -7.62
C LYS A 262 -21.44 9.97 -6.80
N GLY A 263 -22.13 11.10 -6.97
CA GLY A 263 -23.41 11.39 -6.33
C GLY A 263 -23.32 11.67 -4.83
N ASN A 264 -24.45 11.58 -4.12
CA ASN A 264 -24.53 11.92 -2.69
C ASN A 264 -23.62 11.07 -1.79
N ARG A 265 -23.32 9.82 -2.21
CA ARG A 265 -22.42 8.92 -1.47
C ARG A 265 -20.96 9.36 -1.54
N GLY A 266 -20.58 10.19 -2.51
CA GLY A 266 -19.21 10.70 -2.62
C GLY A 266 -18.80 11.54 -1.40
N GLN A 267 -19.72 12.28 -0.78
CA GLN A 267 -19.44 13.03 0.44
C GLN A 267 -19.13 12.10 1.63
N ASP A 268 -19.86 10.99 1.76
CA ASP A 268 -19.61 10.00 2.81
C ASP A 268 -18.23 9.33 2.62
N VAL A 269 -17.85 9.07 1.37
CA VAL A 269 -16.52 8.52 1.03
C VAL A 269 -15.41 9.51 1.41
N ILE A 270 -15.57 10.79 1.02
CA ILE A 270 -14.59 11.85 1.34
C ILE A 270 -14.42 11.99 2.85
N GLU A 271 -15.52 12.09 3.60
CA GLU A 271 -15.48 12.25 5.06
C GLU A 271 -14.86 11.04 5.74
N THR A 272 -15.27 9.82 5.35
CA THR A 272 -14.73 8.58 5.93
C THR A 272 -13.23 8.43 5.65
N ALA A 273 -12.80 8.73 4.41
CA ALA A 273 -11.41 8.70 4.01
C ALA A 273 -10.57 9.76 4.75
N ALA A 274 -11.06 10.99 4.84
CA ALA A 274 -10.39 12.07 5.58
C ALA A 274 -10.25 11.71 7.07
N GLU A 275 -11.31 11.25 7.73
CA GLU A 275 -11.26 10.86 9.14
C GLU A 275 -10.29 9.68 9.37
N ALA A 276 -10.27 8.72 8.45
CA ALA A 276 -9.33 7.59 8.52
C ALA A 276 -7.87 8.06 8.40
N PHE A 277 -7.58 8.95 7.46
CA PHE A 277 -6.25 9.54 7.29
C PHE A 277 -5.83 10.39 8.50
N ASP A 278 -6.74 11.18 9.07
CA ASP A 278 -6.49 11.96 10.29
C ASP A 278 -6.08 11.06 11.47
N ARG A 279 -6.79 9.93 11.65
CA ARG A 279 -6.47 8.94 12.68
C ARG A 279 -5.10 8.31 12.42
N GLU A 280 -4.76 8.02 11.17
CA GLU A 280 -3.44 7.50 10.79
C GLU A 280 -2.33 8.47 11.21
N LEU A 281 -2.44 9.75 10.81
CA LEU A 281 -1.48 10.80 11.15
C LEU A 281 -1.35 10.99 12.67
N LEU A 282 -2.47 10.92 13.40
CA LEU A 282 -2.49 10.97 14.86
C LEU A 282 -1.66 9.84 15.48
N TYR A 283 -1.84 8.61 15.01
CA TYR A 283 -1.14 7.45 15.55
C TYR A 283 0.34 7.46 15.19
N LEU A 284 0.71 7.82 13.96
CA LEU A 284 2.11 7.97 13.54
C LEU A 284 2.83 9.08 14.33
N SER A 285 2.20 10.24 14.48
CA SER A 285 2.76 11.32 15.31
C SER A 285 3.00 10.86 16.77
N ALA A 286 2.08 10.07 17.32
CA ALA A 286 2.24 9.54 18.68
C ALA A 286 3.43 8.57 18.78
N VAL A 287 3.74 7.80 17.73
CA VAL A 287 4.92 6.93 17.68
C VAL A 287 6.20 7.76 17.77
N TYR A 288 6.33 8.82 16.95
CA TYR A 288 7.51 9.68 16.95
C TYR A 288 7.73 10.39 18.29
N ASP A 289 6.63 10.85 18.90
CA ASP A 289 6.61 11.43 20.24
C ASP A 289 7.07 10.43 21.32
N ILE A 290 6.60 9.18 21.26
CA ILE A 290 6.98 8.14 22.23
C ILE A 290 8.46 7.80 22.10
N LEU A 291 8.96 7.61 20.88
CA LEU A 291 10.36 7.26 20.64
C LEU A 291 11.32 8.41 20.99
N GLY A 292 10.99 9.65 20.65
CA GLY A 292 11.80 10.82 21.00
C GLY A 292 11.93 11.02 22.51
N ARG A 293 10.82 10.85 23.25
CA ARG A 293 10.84 10.83 24.72
C ARG A 293 11.60 9.62 25.27
N GLY A 294 11.42 8.45 24.66
CA GLY A 294 12.11 7.21 25.04
C GLY A 294 13.63 7.34 24.94
N PHE A 295 14.12 7.92 23.84
CA PHE A 295 15.54 8.22 23.67
C PHE A 295 16.07 9.13 24.78
N CYS A 296 15.33 10.19 25.13
CA CYS A 296 15.74 11.08 26.22
C CYS A 296 15.87 10.37 27.56
N VAL A 297 14.98 9.41 27.85
CA VAL A 297 15.08 8.55 29.05
C VAL A 297 16.31 7.65 28.99
N LEU A 298 16.57 7.04 27.84
CA LEU A 298 17.71 6.14 27.66
C LEU A 298 19.05 6.88 27.74
N LYS A 299 19.13 8.09 27.19
CA LYS A 299 20.33 8.94 27.18
C LYS A 299 20.78 9.36 28.58
N ASP A 300 19.85 9.56 29.50
CA ASP A 300 20.14 9.91 30.89
C ASP A 300 19.12 9.30 31.85
N LEU A 301 19.49 8.15 32.44
CA LEU A 301 18.64 7.42 33.38
C LEU A 301 18.40 8.18 34.70
N THR A 302 19.19 9.22 34.99
CA THR A 302 19.07 10.02 36.21
C THR A 302 18.09 11.18 36.07
N ALA A 303 17.65 11.50 34.85
CA ALA A 303 16.76 12.61 34.59
C ALA A 303 15.39 12.44 35.28
N ALA A 304 15.01 13.43 36.10
CA ALA A 304 13.77 13.40 36.87
C ALA A 304 12.50 13.39 36.01
N LYS A 305 12.55 13.98 34.80
CA LYS A 305 11.45 13.96 33.82
C LYS A 305 11.99 13.82 32.39
N PRO A 306 11.33 13.02 31.54
CA PRO A 306 11.66 12.99 30.13
C PRO A 306 11.37 14.35 29.49
N ALA A 307 12.33 14.88 28.73
CA ALA A 307 12.11 16.06 27.92
C ALA A 307 11.01 15.79 26.88
N GLN A 308 10.14 16.77 26.63
CA GLN A 308 9.17 16.69 25.54
C GLN A 308 9.91 16.84 24.22
N GLN A 309 10.21 15.72 23.58
CA GLN A 309 10.95 15.61 22.34
C GLN A 309 10.27 14.60 21.43
N SER A 310 10.35 14.81 20.12
CA SER A 310 9.77 13.95 19.10
C SER A 310 10.75 13.70 17.97
N LEU A 311 10.69 12.50 17.40
CA LEU A 311 11.49 12.12 16.23
C LEU A 311 11.09 12.87 14.94
N ASP A 312 9.94 13.53 14.89
CA ASP A 312 9.53 14.35 13.75
C ASP A 312 10.31 15.67 13.65
N SER A 313 11.01 16.08 14.70
CA SER A 313 11.71 17.36 14.76
C SER A 313 13.14 17.27 14.24
N GLU A 314 13.48 18.11 13.26
CA GLU A 314 14.86 18.24 12.80
C GLU A 314 15.80 18.73 13.92
N LEU A 315 15.29 19.62 14.79
CA LEU A 315 16.02 20.07 15.98
C LEU A 315 16.32 18.93 16.95
N PHE A 316 15.47 17.91 17.02
CA PHE A 316 15.76 16.73 17.83
C PHE A 316 16.98 16.00 17.30
N VAL A 317 17.04 15.73 15.99
CA VAL A 317 18.19 15.07 15.35
C VAL A 317 19.47 15.88 15.61
N GLN A 318 19.43 17.20 15.34
CA GLN A 318 20.59 18.08 15.50
C GLN A 318 21.08 18.19 16.95
N LYS A 319 20.18 18.30 17.93
CA LYS A 319 20.57 18.52 19.34
C LYS A 319 20.82 17.24 20.12
N HIS A 320 20.17 16.14 19.76
CA HIS A 320 20.17 14.92 20.57
C HIS A 320 20.91 13.75 19.93
N LEU A 321 20.96 13.65 18.60
CA LEU A 321 21.57 12.52 17.90
C LEU A 321 22.94 12.87 17.30
N GLU A 322 23.05 13.96 16.54
CA GLU A 322 24.31 14.38 15.89
C GLU A 322 25.51 14.53 16.85
N PRO A 323 25.34 15.03 18.10
CA PRO A 323 26.48 15.18 19.00
C PRO A 323 27.03 13.86 19.53
N VAL A 324 26.27 12.76 19.43
CA VAL A 324 26.57 11.49 20.11
C VAL A 324 26.73 10.30 19.17
N TYR A 325 26.26 10.42 17.92
CA TYR A 325 26.40 9.40 16.88
C TYR A 325 27.21 9.90 15.69
N ARG A 326 27.86 8.98 14.98
CA ARG A 326 28.57 9.30 13.73
C ARG A 326 27.58 9.63 12.62
N ALA A 327 27.99 10.46 11.66
CA ALA A 327 27.13 10.93 10.58
C ALA A 327 26.57 9.78 9.72
N GLU A 328 27.38 8.75 9.48
CA GLU A 328 27.02 7.59 8.65
C GLU A 328 25.87 6.78 9.28
N ALA A 329 25.81 6.72 10.61
CA ALA A 329 24.74 6.03 11.33
C ALA A 329 23.39 6.80 11.30
N LEU A 330 23.41 8.08 10.92
CA LEU A 330 22.25 8.96 10.93
C LEU A 330 21.68 9.24 9.54
N VAL A 331 22.25 8.69 8.46
CA VAL A 331 21.80 8.94 7.07
C VAL A 331 20.33 8.60 6.91
N GLU A 332 19.94 7.36 7.21
CA GLU A 332 18.55 6.92 7.09
C GLU A 332 17.62 7.60 8.11
N VAL A 333 18.11 7.87 9.31
CA VAL A 333 17.35 8.64 10.33
C VAL A 333 16.98 10.02 9.79
N LYS A 334 17.91 10.73 9.15
CA LYS A 334 17.68 12.05 8.57
C LYS A 334 16.73 12.00 7.38
N ARG A 335 16.87 10.99 6.51
CA ARG A 335 15.96 10.78 5.37
C ARG A 335 14.54 10.55 5.86
N LEU A 336 14.35 9.61 6.78
CA LEU A 336 13.04 9.23 7.29
C LEU A 336 12.40 10.28 8.20
N GLN A 337 13.21 11.10 8.89
CA GLN A 337 12.71 12.24 9.66
C GLN A 337 11.93 13.23 8.80
N LYS A 338 12.25 13.38 7.51
CA LYS A 338 11.49 14.27 6.62
C LYS A 338 10.05 13.81 6.43
N TYR A 339 9.77 12.51 6.29
CA TYR A 339 8.40 11.99 6.26
C TYR A 339 7.68 12.12 7.61
N ALA A 340 8.39 11.91 8.72
CA ALA A 340 7.82 12.15 10.05
C ALA A 340 7.43 13.63 10.24
N TRP A 341 8.25 14.55 9.73
CA TRP A 341 7.95 15.98 9.72
C TRP A 341 6.73 16.31 8.85
N VAL A 342 6.59 15.71 7.66
CA VAL A 342 5.39 15.86 6.80
C VAL A 342 4.14 15.42 7.55
N CYS A 343 4.16 14.23 8.17
CA CYS A 343 3.05 13.74 8.99
C CYS A 343 2.67 14.76 10.07
N LYS A 344 3.66 15.37 10.73
CA LYS A 344 3.42 16.40 11.74
C LYS A 344 2.84 17.69 11.15
N GLN A 345 3.29 18.16 9.98
CA GLN A 345 2.74 19.37 9.36
C GLN A 345 1.28 19.18 8.93
N LEU A 346 0.97 18.05 8.30
CA LEU A 346 -0.41 17.71 7.92
C LEU A 346 -1.32 17.64 9.15
N ARG A 347 -0.86 16.95 10.21
CA ARG A 347 -1.60 16.88 11.48
C ARG A 347 -1.79 18.24 12.16
N ASN A 348 -0.78 19.10 12.15
CA ASN A 348 -0.91 20.43 12.75
C ASN A 348 -1.91 21.28 11.97
N HIS A 349 -1.96 21.16 10.65
CA HIS A 349 -2.96 21.84 9.84
C HIS A 349 -4.39 21.40 10.20
N ILE A 350 -4.60 20.11 10.51
CA ILE A 350 -5.88 19.57 11.02
C ILE A 350 -6.28 20.20 12.38
N HIS A 351 -5.30 20.58 13.20
CA HIS A 351 -5.59 21.27 14.46
C HIS A 351 -6.05 22.73 14.23
N ASP A 352 -5.61 23.35 13.15
CA ASP A 352 -5.91 24.75 12.81
C ASP A 352 -7.11 24.90 11.85
N GLY A 353 -7.51 23.81 11.17
CA GLY A 353 -8.62 23.75 10.20
C GLY A 353 -8.90 22.32 9.72
N VAL A 354 -9.78 22.13 8.74
CA VAL A 354 -9.99 20.81 8.12
C VAL A 354 -8.93 20.61 7.04
N LEU A 355 -8.27 19.44 6.98
CA LEU A 355 -7.35 19.14 5.88
C LEU A 355 -8.11 19.25 4.56
N ALA A 356 -7.57 19.99 3.60
CA ALA A 356 -8.23 20.24 2.32
C ALA A 356 -8.20 19.01 1.41
N ILE A 357 -8.96 17.98 1.78
CA ILE A 357 -9.12 16.72 1.06
C ILE A 357 -10.35 16.85 0.15
N GLY A 358 -10.16 16.57 -1.14
CA GLY A 358 -11.25 16.66 -2.10
C GLY A 358 -10.94 15.96 -3.42
N PRO A 359 -11.95 15.79 -4.27
CA PRO A 359 -11.76 15.17 -5.57
C PRO A 359 -10.82 16.03 -6.43
N SER A 360 -9.86 15.38 -7.05
CA SER A 360 -8.96 15.93 -8.05
C SER A 360 -8.92 14.97 -9.22
N LEU A 361 -8.88 15.49 -10.44
CA LEU A 361 -8.70 14.64 -11.61
C LEU A 361 -7.34 13.95 -11.53
N GLY A 362 -7.33 12.62 -11.66
CA GLY A 362 -6.09 11.84 -11.78
C GLY A 362 -5.27 12.24 -13.02
N ARG A 363 -5.98 12.77 -14.03
CA ARG A 363 -5.41 13.30 -15.27
C ARG A 363 -6.04 14.64 -15.65
N VAL A 364 -5.22 15.58 -16.10
CA VAL A 364 -5.67 16.93 -16.53
C VAL A 364 -6.72 16.87 -17.64
N TYR A 365 -6.74 15.79 -18.43
CA TYR A 365 -7.68 15.61 -19.54
C TYR A 365 -8.96 14.82 -19.18
N GLY A 366 -9.14 14.41 -17.91
CA GLY A 366 -10.44 13.96 -17.38
C GLY A 366 -10.73 12.44 -17.40
N SER A 367 -9.84 11.60 -16.88
CA SER A 367 -10.06 10.14 -16.70
C SER A 367 -11.15 9.83 -15.66
N ASP A 368 -10.77 9.79 -14.38
CA ASP A 368 -11.66 9.70 -13.22
C ASP A 368 -11.15 10.60 -12.09
N GLN A 369 -11.93 10.75 -11.03
CA GLN A 369 -11.56 11.55 -9.85
C GLN A 369 -10.86 10.68 -8.82
N ASN A 370 -9.70 11.14 -8.35
CA ASN A 370 -9.00 10.60 -7.18
C ASN A 370 -9.25 11.51 -5.97
N LEU A 371 -9.15 10.97 -4.78
CA LEU A 371 -9.20 11.78 -3.56
C LEU A 371 -7.79 12.25 -3.21
N ALA A 372 -7.61 13.56 -3.10
CA ALA A 372 -6.28 14.15 -2.95
C ALA A 372 -6.25 15.28 -1.91
N ILE A 373 -5.09 15.49 -1.31
CA ILE A 373 -4.81 16.58 -0.36
C ILE A 373 -4.35 17.79 -1.16
N ASN A 374 -5.03 18.94 -1.03
CA ASN A 374 -4.56 20.19 -1.60
C ASN A 374 -3.40 20.78 -0.78
N LEU A 375 -2.18 20.62 -1.30
CA LEU A 375 -0.96 21.06 -0.62
C LEU A 375 -0.77 22.58 -0.67
N ASP A 376 -1.36 23.28 -1.64
CA ASP A 376 -1.29 24.75 -1.71
C ASP A 376 -1.99 25.41 -0.49
N GLN A 377 -2.88 24.67 0.18
CA GLN A 377 -3.53 25.11 1.43
C GLN A 377 -2.74 24.78 2.69
N VAL A 378 -1.58 24.13 2.56
CA VAL A 378 -0.68 23.78 3.66
C VAL A 378 0.64 24.55 3.48
N PRO A 379 0.76 25.81 3.95
CA PRO A 379 1.84 26.72 3.54
C PRO A 379 3.26 26.18 3.78
N LYS A 380 3.46 25.37 4.82
CA LYS A 380 4.77 24.79 5.14
C LYS A 380 5.20 23.68 4.17
N MET A 381 4.29 23.18 3.34
CA MET A 381 4.56 22.12 2.37
C MET A 381 4.96 22.65 1.00
N ASP A 382 5.18 23.96 0.84
CA ASP A 382 5.67 24.52 -0.41
C ASP A 382 7.07 23.97 -0.77
N THR A 383 7.37 23.93 -2.08
CA THR A 383 8.60 23.32 -2.60
C THR A 383 9.86 24.11 -2.25
N GLU A 384 9.73 25.37 -1.85
CA GLU A 384 10.86 26.27 -1.60
C GLU A 384 11.31 26.29 -0.13
N SER A 385 10.38 26.17 0.81
CA SER A 385 10.64 26.33 2.25
C SER A 385 10.56 25.04 3.06
N SER A 386 9.96 23.97 2.52
CA SER A 386 9.77 22.70 3.24
C SER A 386 11.08 21.93 3.51
N GLY A 387 12.12 22.18 2.71
CA GLY A 387 13.36 21.40 2.75
C GLY A 387 13.18 19.94 2.31
N LEU A 388 12.10 19.64 1.58
CA LEU A 388 11.85 18.35 0.94
C LEU A 388 12.50 18.33 -0.45
N SER A 389 13.08 17.18 -0.83
CA SER A 389 13.56 16.94 -2.19
C SER A 389 12.38 16.58 -3.12
N GLN A 390 12.61 16.62 -4.44
CA GLN A 390 11.64 16.13 -5.41
C GLN A 390 11.27 14.66 -5.17
N GLU A 391 12.24 13.83 -4.79
CA GLU A 391 12.02 12.42 -4.43
C GLU A 391 11.00 12.26 -3.29
N HIS A 392 11.00 13.16 -2.29
CA HIS A 392 9.98 13.12 -1.24
C HIS A 392 8.59 13.44 -1.78
N TYR A 393 8.46 14.43 -2.69
CA TYR A 393 7.19 14.78 -3.32
C TYR A 393 6.69 13.66 -4.24
N ASP A 394 7.58 13.06 -5.03
CA ASP A 394 7.26 11.94 -5.91
C ASP A 394 6.77 10.73 -5.09
N ALA A 395 7.45 10.41 -3.98
CA ALA A 395 7.04 9.34 -3.06
C ALA A 395 5.69 9.61 -2.40
N LEU A 396 5.33 10.88 -2.15
CA LEU A 396 4.01 11.26 -1.62
C LEU A 396 2.92 11.26 -2.69
N GLY A 397 3.25 10.93 -3.95
CA GLY A 397 2.31 10.95 -5.06
C GLY A 397 1.83 12.36 -5.37
N VAL A 398 2.75 13.33 -5.44
CA VAL A 398 2.40 14.74 -5.69
C VAL A 398 2.37 15.07 -7.17
N TRP A 399 1.30 15.72 -7.63
CA TRP A 399 1.18 16.21 -9.00
C TRP A 399 0.45 17.56 -9.08
N ARG A 400 0.45 18.14 -10.27
CA ARG A 400 -0.37 19.31 -10.62
C ARG A 400 -1.74 18.81 -11.10
N GLY A 401 -2.73 18.91 -10.22
CA GLY A 401 -4.10 18.45 -10.46
C GLY A 401 -5.08 19.59 -10.74
N GLN A 402 -6.29 19.21 -11.16
CA GLN A 402 -7.43 20.11 -11.27
C GLN A 402 -8.62 19.49 -10.54
N PRO A 403 -9.36 20.22 -9.68
CA PRO A 403 -10.51 19.66 -8.95
C PRO A 403 -11.66 19.23 -9.85
N HIS A 404 -11.77 19.84 -11.02
CA HIS A 404 -12.75 19.56 -12.07
C HIS A 404 -12.18 19.95 -13.43
N VAL A 405 -12.81 19.48 -14.51
CA VAL A 405 -12.41 19.77 -15.89
C VAL A 405 -12.40 21.29 -16.12
N LEU A 406 -11.26 21.82 -16.61
CA LEU A 406 -11.01 23.26 -16.80
C LEU A 406 -10.94 24.08 -15.49
N GLY A 407 -10.74 23.42 -14.35
CA GLY A 407 -10.54 24.07 -13.06
C GLY A 407 -9.14 24.69 -12.90
N PRO A 408 -8.90 25.44 -11.81
CA PRO A 408 -7.57 25.96 -11.51
C PRO A 408 -6.59 24.82 -11.28
N THR A 409 -5.35 25.01 -11.73
CA THR A 409 -4.26 24.06 -11.45
C THR A 409 -3.77 24.27 -10.03
N VAL A 410 -3.76 23.19 -9.24
CA VAL A 410 -3.33 23.17 -7.85
C VAL A 410 -2.31 22.06 -7.62
N THR A 411 -1.47 22.20 -6.60
CA THR A 411 -0.57 21.11 -6.15
C THR A 411 -1.33 20.19 -5.22
N VAL A 412 -1.41 18.91 -5.57
CA VAL A 412 -2.11 17.91 -4.75
C VAL A 412 -1.25 16.69 -4.47
N ALA A 413 -1.50 16.01 -3.36
CA ALA A 413 -0.93 14.70 -3.02
C ALA A 413 -2.02 13.64 -3.04
N ASP A 414 -1.75 12.48 -3.63
CA ASP A 414 -2.72 11.40 -3.75
C ASP A 414 -2.94 10.80 -2.37
N LEU A 415 -4.19 10.77 -1.90
CA LEU A 415 -4.46 10.41 -0.50
C LEU A 415 -4.00 8.97 -0.16
N PRO A 416 -4.33 7.92 -0.94
CA PRO A 416 -3.85 6.58 -0.62
C PRO A 416 -2.32 6.44 -0.77
N THR A 417 -1.70 7.07 -1.77
CA THR A 417 -0.23 7.07 -1.92
C THR A 417 0.46 7.77 -0.75
N ALA A 418 -0.03 8.95 -0.34
CA ALA A 418 0.51 9.69 0.79
C ALA A 418 0.34 8.91 2.11
N GLY A 419 -0.82 8.31 2.35
CA GLY A 419 -1.06 7.42 3.50
C GLY A 419 -0.08 6.25 3.52
N PHE A 420 0.01 5.50 2.43
CA PHE A 420 0.93 4.36 2.34
C PHE A 420 2.39 4.77 2.56
N THR A 421 2.84 5.85 1.93
CA THR A 421 4.21 6.36 2.05
C THR A 421 4.53 6.78 3.48
N LEU A 422 3.63 7.50 4.15
CA LEU A 422 3.82 7.92 5.53
C LEU A 422 3.80 6.73 6.51
N LEU A 423 2.93 5.75 6.30
CA LEU A 423 2.88 4.52 7.09
C LEU A 423 4.16 3.69 6.91
N ARG A 424 4.56 3.44 5.66
CA ARG A 424 5.77 2.68 5.32
C ARG A 424 7.02 3.36 5.87
N ALA A 425 7.18 4.65 5.63
CA ALA A 425 8.29 5.43 6.17
C ALA A 425 8.28 5.45 7.70
N GLY A 426 7.10 5.48 8.33
CA GLY A 426 6.97 5.37 9.78
C GLY A 426 7.46 4.03 10.33
N LEU A 427 7.06 2.91 9.72
CA LEU A 427 7.55 1.57 10.07
C LEU A 427 9.08 1.47 9.88
N GLU A 428 9.59 1.93 8.74
CA GLU A 428 11.02 1.95 8.44
C GLU A 428 11.77 2.81 9.46
N TYR A 429 11.22 3.95 9.86
CA TYR A 429 11.85 4.84 10.82
C TYR A 429 11.94 4.20 12.22
N VAL A 430 10.89 3.51 12.65
CA VAL A 430 10.93 2.75 13.91
C VAL A 430 12.02 1.68 13.87
N GLU A 431 12.11 0.93 12.77
CA GLU A 431 13.12 -0.12 12.60
C GLU A 431 14.55 0.43 12.57
N VAL A 432 14.80 1.47 11.76
CA VAL A 432 16.10 2.14 11.66
C VAL A 432 16.49 2.74 13.01
N PHE A 433 15.55 3.35 13.72
CA PHE A 433 15.82 3.91 15.04
C PHE A 433 16.11 2.82 16.06
N ALA A 434 15.33 1.73 16.10
CA ALA A 434 15.59 0.58 16.98
C ALA A 434 16.96 -0.06 16.70
N LYS A 435 17.32 -0.20 15.41
CA LYS A 435 18.66 -0.65 14.99
C LYS A 435 19.75 0.29 15.52
N LEU A 436 19.59 1.60 15.37
CA LEU A 436 20.53 2.59 15.89
C LEU A 436 20.73 2.42 17.40
N LEU A 437 19.63 2.30 18.17
CA LEU A 437 19.68 2.10 19.62
C LEU A 437 20.46 0.83 19.98
N LEU A 438 20.13 -0.32 19.36
CA LEU A 438 20.70 -1.61 19.75
C LEU A 438 22.14 -1.81 19.29
N THR A 439 22.56 -1.19 18.19
CA THR A 439 23.84 -1.51 17.52
C THR A 439 24.90 -0.42 17.67
N SER A 440 24.49 0.80 18.02
CA SER A 440 25.41 1.93 18.14
C SER A 440 25.46 2.46 19.55
N LYS A 441 26.66 2.51 20.12
CA LYS A 441 26.89 3.12 21.43
C LYS A 441 27.08 4.63 21.29
N PRO A 442 26.24 5.48 21.91
CA PRO A 442 26.40 6.92 21.84
C PRO A 442 27.64 7.38 22.61
N SER A 443 28.33 8.37 22.07
CA SER A 443 29.54 8.95 22.67
C SER A 443 29.20 10.00 23.72
N GLY A 444 30.02 10.07 24.78
CA GLY A 444 29.95 11.17 25.76
C GLY A 444 28.71 11.19 26.68
N LEU A 445 28.01 10.06 26.83
CA LEU A 445 26.84 9.94 27.71
C LEU A 445 27.14 9.02 28.92
N PRO A 446 27.54 9.57 30.08
CA PRO A 446 27.97 8.76 31.23
C PRO A 446 26.82 8.02 31.94
N ASN A 447 25.59 8.53 31.84
CA ASN A 447 24.40 7.96 32.50
C ASN A 447 23.48 7.22 31.53
N ALA A 448 24.01 6.83 30.36
CA ALA A 448 23.24 6.17 29.33
C ALA A 448 22.89 4.73 29.72
N SER A 449 21.76 4.24 29.23
CA SER A 449 21.34 2.85 29.39
C SER A 449 22.33 1.86 28.78
N SER A 450 22.46 0.68 29.40
CA SER A 450 23.20 -0.47 28.86
C SER A 450 22.61 -1.00 27.55
N LEU A 451 21.36 -0.63 27.23
CA LEU A 451 20.69 -1.02 25.98
C LEU A 451 21.36 -0.42 24.74
N PHE A 452 22.11 0.67 24.87
CA PHE A 452 22.78 1.25 23.73
C PHE A 452 23.97 0.42 23.26
N GLY A 453 23.94 -0.01 21.99
CA GLY A 453 25.02 -0.81 21.41
C GLY A 453 25.19 -2.18 22.07
N CYS A 454 24.13 -2.74 22.68
CA CYS A 454 24.17 -4.05 23.34
C CYS A 454 24.17 -5.23 22.35
N VAL A 455 23.92 -4.97 21.07
CA VAL A 455 23.95 -5.94 19.98
C VAL A 455 25.13 -5.64 19.07
N GLU A 456 26.11 -6.54 19.05
CA GLU A 456 27.20 -6.51 18.09
C GLU A 456 26.76 -7.19 16.78
N ILE A 457 26.85 -6.46 15.67
CA ILE A 457 26.64 -7.01 14.32
C ILE A 457 28.04 -7.22 13.71
N PRO A 458 28.46 -8.47 13.44
CA PRO A 458 29.76 -8.74 12.82
C PRO A 458 29.92 -8.02 11.48
N GLU A 459 31.14 -7.58 11.17
CA GLU A 459 31.47 -7.07 9.83
C GLU A 459 31.21 -8.17 8.79
N GLY A 460 30.33 -7.90 7.83
CA GLY A 460 29.90 -8.88 6.82
C GLY A 460 28.67 -9.71 7.20
N PHE A 461 28.03 -9.45 8.36
CA PHE A 461 26.72 -10.01 8.64
C PHE A 461 25.70 -9.43 7.67
N GLY A 462 25.21 -10.29 6.76
CA GLY A 462 24.18 -9.92 5.78
C GLY A 462 22.85 -9.53 6.44
N PRO A 463 21.83 -9.17 5.64
CA PRO A 463 20.49 -8.93 6.19
C PRO A 463 20.02 -10.16 6.97
N LEU A 464 19.37 -9.94 8.12
CA LEU A 464 18.80 -11.02 8.93
C LEU A 464 17.84 -11.85 8.06
N PRO A 465 17.93 -13.20 8.08
CA PRO A 465 17.02 -14.02 7.30
C PRO A 465 15.60 -13.78 7.79
N THR A 466 14.69 -13.49 6.87
CA THR A 466 13.28 -13.30 7.20
C THR A 466 12.61 -14.67 7.34
N PRO A 467 12.03 -15.02 8.50
CA PRO A 467 11.30 -16.28 8.65
C PRO A 467 10.17 -16.39 7.60
N PRO A 468 9.87 -17.59 7.07
CA PRO A 468 8.83 -17.76 6.05
C PRO A 468 7.46 -17.20 6.46
N THR A 469 7.11 -17.29 7.74
CA THR A 469 5.88 -16.72 8.30
C THR A 469 5.89 -15.18 8.24
N ALA A 470 7.01 -14.55 8.61
CA ALA A 470 7.17 -13.10 8.49
C ALA A 470 7.14 -12.64 7.03
N ALA A 471 7.78 -13.39 6.11
CA ALA A 471 7.71 -13.09 4.68
C ALA A 471 6.27 -13.14 4.15
N TYR A 472 5.49 -14.12 4.59
CA TYR A 472 4.09 -14.21 4.23
C TYR A 472 3.26 -13.04 4.79
N HIS A 473 3.48 -12.67 6.05
CA HIS A 473 2.82 -11.51 6.65
C HIS A 473 3.20 -10.19 5.96
N ARG A 474 4.47 -10.00 5.58
CA ARG A 474 4.87 -8.85 4.74
C ARG A 474 4.10 -8.83 3.43
N ALA A 475 3.92 -10.00 2.81
CA ALA A 475 3.21 -10.10 1.55
C ALA A 475 1.74 -9.71 1.64
N LEU A 476 1.03 -10.19 2.66
CA LEU A 476 -0.37 -9.83 2.89
C LEU A 476 -0.56 -8.34 3.15
N PHE A 477 0.46 -7.63 3.65
CA PHE A 477 0.40 -6.21 3.94
C PHE A 477 1.00 -5.31 2.85
N GLY A 478 1.67 -5.88 1.84
CA GLY A 478 2.39 -5.10 0.84
C GLY A 478 3.65 -4.43 1.36
N TRP A 479 4.27 -4.95 2.44
CA TRP A 479 5.55 -4.44 2.98
C TRP A 479 6.77 -4.90 2.18
N HIS A 480 6.59 -5.20 0.91
CA HIS A 480 7.69 -5.63 0.05
C HIS A 480 8.56 -4.42 -0.28
N PRO A 481 9.90 -4.55 -0.28
CA PRO A 481 10.72 -3.61 -1.01
C PRO A 481 10.21 -3.61 -2.45
N GLU A 482 10.00 -2.43 -3.04
CA GLU A 482 9.74 -2.29 -4.47
C GLU A 482 10.80 -3.14 -5.18
N VAL A 483 10.39 -4.26 -5.78
CA VAL A 483 11.26 -4.96 -6.71
C VAL A 483 11.27 -4.05 -7.92
N PRO A 484 12.39 -3.37 -8.25
CA PRO A 484 12.46 -2.62 -9.49
C PRO A 484 12.32 -3.66 -10.59
N ASN A 485 11.22 -3.62 -11.35
CA ASN A 485 10.97 -4.34 -12.60
C ASN A 485 11.91 -5.53 -12.85
N ALA A 486 11.55 -6.70 -12.34
CA ALA A 486 12.17 -7.94 -12.72
C ALA A 486 11.09 -9.01 -12.93
N PHE A 487 10.34 -8.84 -14.02
CA PHE A 487 9.79 -9.92 -14.81
C PHE A 487 9.95 -9.56 -16.28
#